data_AF-A0A828Y3A3-F1
#
_entry.id   AF-A0A828Y3A3-F1
#
_cell.length_a   1.000
_cell.length_b   1.000
_cell.length_c   1.000
_cell.angle_alpha   90.00
_cell.angle_beta   90.00
_cell.angle_gamma   90.00
#
_symmetry.space_group_name_H-M   'P 1'
#
loop_
_entity.id
_entity.type
_entity.pdbx_description
1 polymer ?
#
loop_
_entity_poly.entity_id
_entity_poly.type
_entity_poly.pdbx_seq_one_letter_code
_entity_poly.pdbx_strand_id
1 'polypeptide(L)'
;MKDTIEEKKRKQRLKQLFAIGGNIGYKKETLQEISSSLGMSERLSFLSESQIQRIITSLKKGHPEAFKKSEERYKKRSIPKSQLFSIPSVDQKGITKILLSQVNKIAPYKISLESMAQKTFKIPSEKLSFHQYQSLIEALKSMKSRFEKETNLRNSSQL
;
A
#
# COMPACT_ATOMS: atom_id res chain seq x y z
N MET A 1 -15.25 29.37 -26.67
CA MET A 1 -14.40 28.79 -25.59
C MET A 1 -15.16 28.53 -24.28
N LYS A 2 -16.31 29.16 -24.01
CA LYS A 2 -17.10 28.89 -22.79
C LYS A 2 -17.80 27.51 -22.83
N ASP A 3 -18.27 27.09 -24.01
CA ASP A 3 -19.01 25.84 -24.19
C ASP A 3 -18.20 24.59 -23.82
N THR A 4 -16.88 24.61 -23.98
CA THR A 4 -16.02 23.46 -23.69
C THR A 4 -15.76 23.26 -22.19
N ILE A 5 -15.79 24.33 -21.39
CA ILE A 5 -15.62 24.23 -19.93
C ILE A 5 -16.92 23.76 -19.28
N GLU A 6 -18.05 24.31 -19.72
CA GLU A 6 -19.38 23.94 -19.24
C GLU A 6 -19.71 22.48 -19.61
N GLU A 7 -19.41 22.06 -20.85
CA GLU A 7 -19.55 20.68 -21.31
C GLU A 7 -18.70 19.70 -20.49
N LYS A 8 -17.46 20.08 -20.12
CA LYS A 8 -16.59 19.27 -19.26
C LYS A 8 -17.16 19.12 -17.85
N LYS A 9 -17.65 20.22 -17.24
CA LYS A 9 -18.29 20.19 -15.92
C LYS A 9 -19.56 19.36 -15.92
N ARG A 10 -20.40 19.51 -16.94
CA ARG A 10 -21.61 18.71 -17.16
C ARG A 10 -21.28 17.21 -17.23
N LYS A 11 -20.29 16.82 -18.04
CA LYS A 11 -19.84 15.42 -18.14
C LYS A 11 -19.30 14.89 -16.80
N GLN A 12 -18.55 15.70 -16.06
CA GLN A 12 -18.05 15.33 -14.74
C GLN A 12 -19.19 15.11 -13.74
N ARG A 13 -20.20 15.99 -13.73
CA ARG A 13 -21.40 15.87 -12.89
C ARG A 13 -22.22 14.64 -13.27
N LEU A 14 -22.36 14.34 -14.56
CA LEU A 14 -23.06 13.14 -15.02
C LEU A 14 -22.37 11.87 -14.51
N LYS A 15 -21.04 11.81 -14.56
CA LYS A 15 -20.26 10.70 -13.97
C LYS A 15 -20.51 10.57 -12.46
N GLN A 16 -20.57 11.69 -11.74
CA GLN A 16 -20.89 11.69 -10.31
C GLN A 16 -22.30 11.12 -10.05
N LEU A 17 -23.29 11.53 -10.84
CA LEU A 17 -24.66 11.03 -10.73
C LEU A 17 -24.72 9.50 -10.87
N PHE A 18 -24.04 8.93 -11.87
CA PHE A 18 -23.97 7.47 -12.05
C PHE A 18 -23.26 6.77 -10.89
N ALA A 19 -22.16 7.34 -10.40
CA ALA A 19 -21.43 6.75 -9.26
C ALA A 19 -22.29 6.74 -7.98
N ILE A 20 -23.04 7.82 -7.73
CA ILE A 20 -23.96 7.92 -6.59
C ILE A 20 -25.11 6.94 -6.74
N GLY A 21 -25.75 6.91 -7.91
CA GLY A 21 -26.82 5.95 -8.20
C GLY A 21 -26.37 4.51 -7.99
N GLY A 22 -25.18 4.15 -8.48
CA GLY A 22 -24.58 2.83 -8.26
C GLY A 22 -24.35 2.51 -6.79
N ASN A 23 -23.89 3.46 -5.97
CA ASN A 23 -23.72 3.26 -4.52
C ASN A 23 -25.04 3.03 -3.78
N ILE A 24 -26.16 3.50 -4.33
CA ILE A 24 -27.52 3.34 -3.78
C ILE A 24 -28.21 2.10 -4.39
N GLY A 25 -27.60 1.44 -5.38
CA GLY A 25 -28.19 0.30 -6.10
C GLY A 25 -29.14 0.70 -7.23
N TYR A 26 -29.16 1.97 -7.63
CA TYR A 26 -29.99 2.46 -8.73
C TYR A 26 -29.36 2.17 -10.08
N LYS A 27 -30.18 1.66 -11.00
CA LYS A 27 -29.82 1.49 -12.40
C LYS A 27 -30.06 2.78 -13.18
N LYS A 28 -29.59 2.83 -14.42
CA LYS A 28 -29.74 4.00 -15.30
C LYS A 28 -31.22 4.37 -15.49
N GLU A 29 -32.08 3.36 -15.63
CA GLU A 29 -33.51 3.50 -15.85
C GLU A 29 -34.17 4.22 -14.67
N THR A 30 -33.82 3.83 -13.44
CA THR A 30 -34.30 4.48 -12.21
C THR A 30 -33.86 5.95 -12.14
N LEU A 31 -32.64 6.27 -12.57
CA LEU A 31 -32.18 7.66 -12.65
C LEU A 31 -32.92 8.47 -13.72
N GLN A 32 -33.32 7.82 -14.83
CA GLN A 32 -34.15 8.44 -15.87
C GLN A 32 -35.58 8.69 -15.38
N GLU A 33 -36.19 7.75 -14.66
CA GLU A 33 -37.50 7.92 -14.02
C GLU A 33 -37.48 9.09 -13.04
N ILE A 34 -36.43 9.21 -12.22
CA ILE A 34 -36.25 10.34 -11.31
C ILE A 34 -36.14 11.66 -12.10
N SER A 35 -35.36 11.68 -13.18
CA SER A 35 -35.23 12.84 -14.06
C SER A 35 -36.59 13.27 -14.63
N SER A 36 -37.35 12.33 -15.19
CA SER A 36 -38.68 12.56 -15.75
C SER A 36 -39.69 13.02 -14.69
N SER A 37 -39.67 12.41 -13.49
CA SER A 37 -40.54 12.78 -12.36
C SER A 37 -40.32 14.22 -11.87
N LEU A 38 -39.13 14.77 -12.10
CA LEU A 38 -38.77 16.15 -11.77
C LEU A 38 -39.07 17.13 -12.92
N GLY A 39 -39.76 16.68 -13.98
CA GLY A 39 -40.07 17.47 -15.16
C GLY A 39 -38.85 17.82 -16.01
N MET A 40 -37.82 16.97 -15.98
CA MET A 40 -36.58 17.15 -16.76
C MET A 40 -36.56 16.20 -17.96
N SER A 41 -35.46 16.22 -18.72
CA SER A 41 -35.28 15.34 -19.88
C SER A 41 -35.34 13.85 -19.51
N GLU A 42 -36.02 13.06 -20.33
CA GLU A 42 -36.07 11.59 -20.23
C GLU A 42 -34.70 10.94 -20.42
N ARG A 43 -33.82 11.59 -21.19
CA ARG A 43 -32.44 11.15 -21.40
C ARG A 43 -31.49 11.97 -20.55
N LEU A 44 -30.75 11.28 -19.67
CA LEU A 44 -29.73 11.89 -18.81
C LEU A 44 -28.62 12.62 -19.58
N SER A 45 -28.37 12.21 -20.83
CA SER A 45 -27.36 12.82 -21.71
C SER A 45 -27.68 14.26 -22.10
N PHE A 46 -28.97 14.63 -22.11
CA PHE A 46 -29.45 15.97 -22.49
C PHE A 46 -29.67 16.90 -21.29
N LEU A 47 -29.37 16.43 -20.08
CA LEU A 47 -29.47 17.29 -18.90
C LEU A 47 -28.34 18.32 -18.88
N SER A 48 -28.71 19.55 -18.53
CA SER A 48 -27.76 20.62 -18.21
C SER A 48 -27.04 20.33 -16.88
N GLU A 49 -25.93 21.04 -16.62
CA GLU A 49 -25.20 20.88 -15.36
C GLU A 49 -26.10 21.12 -14.13
N SER A 50 -26.94 22.16 -14.18
CA SER A 50 -27.84 22.53 -13.09
C SER A 50 -28.93 21.49 -12.87
N GLN A 51 -29.46 20.88 -13.93
CA GLN A 51 -30.42 19.78 -13.83
C GLN A 51 -29.80 18.55 -13.18
N ILE A 52 -28.59 18.15 -13.60
CA ILE A 52 -27.85 17.04 -12.98
C ILE A 52 -27.60 17.33 -11.49
N GLN A 53 -27.22 18.56 -11.15
CA GLN A 53 -26.99 18.95 -9.77
C GLN A 53 -28.27 18.89 -8.91
N ARG A 54 -29.43 19.27 -9.46
CA ARG A 54 -30.73 19.13 -8.76
C ARG A 54 -31.06 17.67 -8.45
N ILE A 55 -30.81 16.76 -9.39
CA ILE A 55 -31.01 15.32 -9.17
C ILE A 55 -30.08 14.82 -8.05
N ILE A 56 -28.79 15.17 -8.11
CA ILE A 56 -27.82 14.80 -7.06
C ILE A 56 -28.26 15.31 -5.68
N THR A 57 -28.75 16.55 -5.61
CA THR A 57 -29.24 17.14 -4.35
C THR A 57 -30.48 16.40 -3.84
N SER A 58 -31.39 15.97 -4.72
CA SER A 58 -32.55 15.15 -4.35
C SER A 58 -32.12 13.79 -3.79
N LEU A 59 -31.20 13.11 -4.48
CA LEU A 59 -30.62 11.85 -4.02
C LEU A 59 -29.91 11.99 -2.67
N LYS A 60 -29.22 13.12 -2.43
CA LYS A 60 -28.57 13.39 -1.14
C LYS A 60 -29.56 13.54 0.02
N LYS A 61 -30.75 14.09 -0.25
CA LYS A 61 -31.81 14.19 0.75
C LYS A 61 -32.43 12.82 1.06
N GLY A 62 -32.67 11.99 0.04
CA GLY A 62 -33.27 10.66 0.21
C GLY A 62 -32.29 9.60 0.75
N HIS A 63 -31.00 9.72 0.41
CA HIS A 63 -29.98 8.71 0.68
C HIS A 63 -28.70 9.32 1.25
N PRO A 64 -28.75 9.97 2.43
CA PRO A 64 -27.58 10.64 3.00
C PRO A 64 -26.39 9.70 3.25
N GLU A 65 -26.67 8.42 3.53
CA GLU A 65 -25.67 7.36 3.73
C GLU A 65 -24.75 7.17 2.52
N ALA A 66 -25.29 7.26 1.29
CA ALA A 66 -24.52 7.10 0.05
C ALA A 66 -23.55 8.25 -0.24
N PHE A 67 -23.68 9.36 0.50
CA PHE A 67 -22.82 10.53 0.41
C PHE A 67 -21.83 10.62 1.58
N LYS A 68 -21.97 9.78 2.61
CA LYS A 68 -20.96 9.64 3.66
C LYS A 68 -19.73 9.00 3.04
N LYS A 69 -18.56 9.61 3.26
CA LYS A 69 -17.27 8.99 2.89
C LYS A 69 -17.12 7.76 3.78
N SER A 70 -17.32 6.57 3.22
CA SER A 70 -17.01 5.30 3.89
C SER A 70 -15.58 5.37 4.45
N GLU A 71 -15.42 5.28 5.77
CA GLU A 71 -14.10 5.19 6.42
C GLU A 71 -13.27 4.03 5.83
N GLU A 72 -13.92 3.01 5.26
CA GLU A 72 -13.28 1.91 4.53
C GLU A 72 -12.42 2.34 3.33
N ARG A 73 -12.69 3.48 2.68
CA ARG A 73 -11.80 3.98 1.61
C ARG A 73 -10.46 4.46 2.14
N TYR A 74 -10.34 4.74 3.44
CA TYR A 74 -9.04 4.97 4.07
C TYR A 74 -8.25 3.67 4.29
N LYS A 75 -8.92 2.50 4.37
CA LYS A 75 -8.26 1.20 4.48
C LYS A 75 -7.69 0.68 3.15
N LYS A 76 -8.14 1.21 2.00
CA LYS A 76 -7.63 0.86 0.66
C LYS A 76 -6.75 1.95 0.02
N ARG A 77 -6.07 2.79 0.81
CA ARG A 77 -4.88 3.46 0.27
C ARG A 77 -3.82 2.39 0.08
N SER A 78 -3.58 2.01 -1.16
CA SER A 78 -2.36 1.28 -1.52
C SER A 78 -1.19 2.03 -0.88
N ILE A 79 -0.54 1.41 0.09
CA ILE A 79 0.69 1.93 0.68
C ILE A 79 1.61 2.22 -0.52
N PRO A 80 2.14 3.46 -0.66
CA PRO A 80 3.09 3.74 -1.72
C PRO A 80 4.18 2.67 -1.67
N LYS A 81 4.49 2.01 -2.80
CA LYS A 81 5.51 0.94 -2.84
C LYS A 81 6.83 1.38 -2.18
N SER A 82 7.14 2.67 -2.17
CA SER A 82 8.30 3.27 -1.49
C SER A 82 8.31 3.14 0.04
N GLN A 83 7.17 2.90 0.70
CA GLN A 83 7.07 2.68 2.15
C GLN A 83 7.03 1.20 2.56
N LEU A 84 6.84 0.27 1.61
CA LEU A 84 6.78 -1.16 1.86
C LEU A 84 8.15 -1.83 2.02
N PHE A 85 9.24 -1.13 1.68
CA PHE A 85 10.61 -1.70 1.68
C PHE A 85 11.48 -1.31 2.87
N SER A 86 10.94 -0.57 3.85
CA SER A 86 11.79 0.04 4.88
C SER A 86 11.84 -0.71 6.20
N ILE A 87 10.95 -1.69 6.43
CA ILE A 87 10.85 -2.37 7.72
C ILE A 87 11.23 -3.85 7.55
N PRO A 88 12.22 -4.36 8.31
CA PRO A 88 12.58 -5.78 8.30
C PRO A 88 11.43 -6.66 8.75
N SER A 89 11.22 -7.79 8.06
CA SER A 89 10.16 -8.73 8.46
C SER A 89 10.48 -9.43 9.79
N VAL A 90 9.46 -9.96 10.46
CA VAL A 90 9.62 -10.77 11.68
C VAL A 90 10.55 -11.95 11.42
N ASP A 91 10.39 -12.61 10.26
CA ASP A 91 11.23 -13.74 9.85
C ASP A 91 12.70 -13.33 9.69
N GLN A 92 12.98 -12.16 9.08
CA GLN A 92 14.35 -11.66 8.93
C GLN A 92 15.02 -11.43 10.29
N LYS A 93 14.29 -10.91 11.27
CA LYS A 93 14.79 -10.74 12.64
C LYS A 93 15.07 -12.10 13.30
N GLY A 94 14.17 -13.07 13.12
CA GLY A 94 14.33 -14.44 13.62
C GLY A 94 15.56 -15.15 13.03
N ILE A 95 15.68 -15.15 11.70
CA ILE A 95 16.79 -15.78 10.97
C ILE A 95 18.12 -15.14 11.37
N THR A 96 18.18 -13.81 11.43
CA THR A 96 19.39 -13.08 11.86
C THR A 96 19.85 -13.49 13.25
N LYS A 97 18.91 -13.62 14.21
CA LYS A 97 19.23 -14.05 15.58
C LYS A 97 19.79 -15.48 15.62
N ILE A 98 19.21 -16.40 14.87
CA ILE A 98 19.68 -17.79 14.77
C ILE A 98 21.09 -17.83 14.18
N LEU A 99 21.31 -17.14 13.05
CA LEU A 99 22.61 -17.11 12.39
C LEU A 99 23.68 -16.47 13.27
N LEU A 100 23.39 -15.36 13.93
CA LEU A 100 24.33 -14.74 14.88
C LEU A 100 24.70 -15.69 16.02
N SER A 101 23.72 -16.43 16.56
CA SER A 101 24.00 -17.43 17.60
C SER A 101 24.93 -18.53 17.07
N GLN A 102 24.66 -19.05 15.87
CA GLN A 102 25.48 -20.11 15.25
C GLN A 102 26.89 -19.62 14.93
N VAL A 103 27.01 -18.47 14.27
CA VAL A 103 28.31 -17.88 13.91
C VAL A 103 29.13 -17.60 15.16
N ASN A 104 28.55 -17.03 16.22
CA ASN A 104 29.29 -16.74 17.45
C ASN A 104 29.78 -17.97 18.21
N LYS A 105 29.25 -19.18 17.94
CA LYS A 105 29.78 -20.42 18.53
C LYS A 105 31.11 -20.85 17.92
N ILE A 106 31.38 -20.45 16.68
CA ILE A 106 32.53 -20.89 15.89
C ILE A 106 33.48 -19.75 15.50
N ALA A 107 33.02 -18.50 15.61
CA ALA A 107 33.80 -17.33 15.25
C ALA A 107 34.92 -17.08 16.30
N PRO A 108 36.09 -16.61 15.87
CA PRO A 108 37.18 -16.24 16.78
C PRO A 108 36.92 -14.94 17.55
N TYR A 109 35.82 -14.23 17.26
CA TYR A 109 35.44 -12.99 17.93
C TYR A 109 33.91 -12.84 17.96
N LYS A 110 33.42 -12.00 18.87
CA LYS A 110 31.99 -11.74 19.03
C LYS A 110 31.47 -10.81 17.92
N ILE A 111 30.48 -11.30 17.18
CA ILE A 111 29.77 -10.59 16.12
C ILE A 111 28.38 -10.20 16.64
N SER A 112 28.00 -8.94 16.47
CA SER A 112 26.66 -8.45 16.81
C SER A 112 26.02 -7.76 15.61
N LEU A 113 24.68 -7.77 15.56
CA LEU A 113 23.95 -7.09 14.50
C LEU A 113 24.28 -5.59 14.46
N GLU A 114 24.39 -4.95 15.63
CA GLU A 114 24.77 -3.54 15.74
C GLU A 114 26.14 -3.27 15.12
N SER A 115 27.15 -4.08 15.47
CA SER A 115 28.50 -3.92 14.91
C SER A 115 28.53 -4.09 13.40
N MET A 116 27.72 -5.00 12.84
CA MET A 116 27.64 -5.19 11.39
C MET A 116 26.90 -4.03 10.70
N ALA A 117 25.79 -3.59 11.27
CA ALA A 117 25.01 -2.45 10.76
C ALA A 117 25.86 -1.18 10.69
N GLN A 118 26.59 -0.87 11.76
CA GLN A 118 27.48 0.29 11.83
C GLN A 118 28.64 0.20 10.84
N LYS A 119 29.30 -0.97 10.73
CA LYS A 119 30.43 -1.16 9.82
C LYS A 119 30.02 -1.09 8.35
N THR A 120 28.89 -1.70 7.99
CA THR A 120 28.48 -1.83 6.59
C THR A 120 27.69 -0.62 6.10
N PHE A 121 26.79 -0.08 6.93
CA PHE A 121 25.82 0.92 6.50
C PHE A 121 25.93 2.25 7.25
N LYS A 122 26.80 2.36 8.27
CA LYS A 122 26.96 3.56 9.12
C LYS A 122 25.66 4.01 9.78
N ILE A 123 24.79 3.05 10.12
CA ILE A 123 23.52 3.29 10.81
C ILE A 123 23.31 2.27 11.93
N PRO A 124 22.51 2.60 12.97
CA PRO A 124 22.15 1.65 14.01
C PRO A 124 21.27 0.52 13.46
N SER A 125 21.36 -0.65 14.08
CA SER A 125 20.64 -1.86 13.64
C SER A 125 19.12 -1.71 13.65
N GLU A 126 18.59 -0.84 14.50
CA GLU A 126 17.17 -0.50 14.60
C GLU A 126 16.62 0.21 13.36
N LYS A 127 17.49 0.88 12.60
CA LYS A 127 17.14 1.67 11.41
C LYS A 127 17.40 0.92 10.09
N LEU A 128 17.80 -0.35 10.17
CA LEU A 128 18.04 -1.15 8.96
C LEU A 128 16.74 -1.37 8.19
N SER A 129 16.82 -1.20 6.87
CA SER A 129 15.75 -1.54 5.95
C SER A 129 15.66 -3.05 5.71
N PHE A 130 14.57 -3.49 5.07
CA PHE A 130 14.37 -4.88 4.65
C PHE A 130 15.55 -5.42 3.83
N HIS A 131 16.02 -4.65 2.85
CA HIS A 131 17.13 -5.06 1.98
C HIS A 131 18.46 -5.09 2.71
N GLN A 132 18.69 -4.12 3.60
CA GLN A 132 19.91 -4.11 4.42
C GLN A 132 19.95 -5.32 5.36
N TYR A 133 18.82 -5.69 5.98
CA TYR A 133 18.72 -6.94 6.75
C TYR A 133 19.06 -8.16 5.89
N GLN A 134 18.51 -8.23 4.67
CA GLN A 134 18.79 -9.35 3.77
C GLN A 134 20.28 -9.43 3.42
N SER A 135 20.94 -8.31 3.14
CA SER A 135 22.38 -8.27 2.90
C SER A 135 23.19 -8.79 4.09
N LEU A 136 22.80 -8.44 5.32
CA LEU A 136 23.49 -8.94 6.53
C LEU A 136 23.23 -10.43 6.77
N ILE A 137 22.04 -10.94 6.45
CA ILE A 137 21.72 -12.37 6.51
C ILE A 137 22.64 -13.17 5.56
N GLU A 138 22.80 -12.71 4.32
CA GLU A 138 23.70 -13.38 3.37
C GLU A 138 25.17 -13.30 3.80
N ALA A 139 25.59 -12.16 4.37
CA ALA A 139 26.92 -12.04 4.96
C ALA A 139 27.13 -13.03 6.12
N LEU A 140 26.14 -13.20 7.00
CA LEU A 140 26.19 -14.17 8.11
C LEU A 140 26.27 -15.62 7.62
N LYS A 141 25.51 -15.99 6.59
CA LYS A 141 25.61 -17.33 5.97
C LYS A 141 27.01 -17.59 5.40
N SER A 142 27.58 -16.60 4.72
CA SER A 142 28.94 -16.68 4.17
C SER A 142 29.98 -16.83 5.29
N MET A 143 29.89 -16.03 6.35
CA MET A 143 30.79 -16.11 7.51
C MET A 143 30.68 -17.47 8.19
N LYS A 144 29.47 -17.99 8.40
CA LYS A 144 29.26 -19.32 8.97
C LYS A 144 30.01 -20.40 8.18
N SER A 145 29.81 -20.43 6.86
CA SER A 145 30.47 -21.42 6.00
C SER A 145 32.00 -21.31 6.04
N ARG A 146 32.55 -20.08 6.08
CA ARG A 146 34.01 -19.87 6.20
C ARG A 146 34.55 -20.39 7.52
N PHE A 147 33.92 -20.04 8.64
CA PHE A 147 34.36 -20.49 9.96
C PHE A 147 34.21 -22.00 10.14
N GLU A 148 33.16 -22.62 9.61
CA GLU A 148 33.02 -24.09 9.62
C GLU A 148 34.16 -24.76 8.86
N LYS A 149 34.51 -24.26 7.67
CA LYS A 149 35.66 -24.76 6.90
C LYS A 149 36.98 -24.60 7.64
N GLU A 150 37.25 -23.42 8.20
CA GLU A 150 38.47 -23.16 8.96
C GLU A 150 38.56 -24.05 10.21
N THR A 151 37.45 -24.26 10.91
CA THR A 151 37.39 -25.12 12.11
C THR A 151 37.66 -26.57 11.76
N ASN A 152 37.03 -27.09 10.70
CA ASN A 152 37.25 -28.46 10.24
C ASN A 152 38.70 -28.69 9.79
N LEU A 153 39.28 -27.73 9.06
CA LEU A 153 40.69 -27.78 8.66
C LEU A 153 41.61 -27.85 9.88
N ARG A 154 41.41 -26.99 10.89
CA ARG A 154 42.20 -27.00 12.13
C ARG A 154 42.12 -28.35 12.85
N ASN A 155 40.91 -28.91 12.99
CA ASN A 155 40.72 -30.20 13.65
C ASN A 155 41.37 -31.36 12.87
N SER A 156 41.37 -31.30 11.53
CA SER A 156 42.02 -32.31 10.69
C SER A 156 43.55 -32.24 10.68
N SER A 157 44.13 -31.08 10.98
CA SER A 157 45.60 -30.91 11.08
C SER A 157 46.16 -31.25 12.46
N GLN A 158 45.30 -31.55 13.44
CA GLN A 158 45.68 -31.95 14.80
C GLN A 158 45.56 -33.46 15.06
N LEU A 159 45.07 -34.22 14.07
CA LEU A 159 45.04 -35.68 14.04
C LEU A 159 46.23 -36.21 13.23
#